data_AF-A0AAJ2W7S5-F1
#
_entry.id   AF-A0AAJ2W7S5-F1
#
_cell.length_a   1.000
_cell.length_b   1.000
_cell.length_c   1.000
_cell.angle_alpha   90.00
_cell.angle_beta   90.00
_cell.angle_gamma   90.00
#
_symmetry.space_group_name_H-M   'P 1'
#
loop_
_entity.id
_entity.type
_entity.pdbx_description
1 polymer ?
#
loop_
_entity_poly.entity_id
_entity_poly.type
_entity_poly.pdbx_seq_one_letter_code
_entity_poly.pdbx_strand_id
1 'polypeptide(L)' 'MSDQTTTRQTWVAVGPSGTVGSIHRTDEGFAVRMPSRDSDEGAVFPTLAVAKSALFAALGPGADYPEFHEH' A
#
# COMPACT_ATOMS: atom_id res chain seq x y z
N MET A 1 6.88 8.39 -23.44
CA MET A 1 5.77 7.54 -22.99
C MET A 1 5.73 7.65 -21.49
N SER A 2 4.85 8.50 -20.96
CA SER A 2 4.62 8.60 -19.52
C SER A 2 3.28 7.94 -19.30
N ASP A 3 3.32 6.73 -18.74
CA ASP A 3 2.16 5.99 -18.32
C ASP A 3 1.42 6.86 -17.28
N GLN A 4 0.47 7.66 -17.77
CA GLN A 4 -0.47 8.40 -16.94
C GLN A 4 -1.50 7.41 -16.44
N THR A 5 -1.04 6.41 -15.68
CA THR A 5 -1.92 5.66 -14.81
C THR A 5 -2.50 6.67 -13.86
N THR A 6 -3.80 6.91 -13.99
CA THR A 6 -4.57 7.87 -13.22
C THR A 6 -4.65 7.38 -11.76
N THR A 7 -3.55 7.43 -11.00
CA THR A 7 -3.54 7.21 -9.56
C THR A 7 -4.24 8.39 -8.93
N ARG A 8 -5.57 8.29 -8.79
CA ARG A 8 -6.38 9.39 -8.28
C ARG A 8 -6.00 9.75 -6.84
N GLN A 9 -5.52 8.79 -6.05
CA GLN A 9 -4.99 8.98 -4.69
C GLN A 9 -4.01 7.84 -4.37
N THR A 10 -2.91 8.17 -3.67
CA THR A 10 -1.94 7.19 -3.18
C THR A 10 -1.75 7.39 -1.68
N TRP A 11 -1.62 6.30 -0.92
CA TRP A 11 -1.25 6.35 0.49
C TRP A 11 0.09 5.66 0.70
N VAL A 12 1.05 6.37 1.26
CA VAL A 12 2.37 5.84 1.61
C VAL A 12 2.34 5.40 3.06
N ALA A 13 2.70 4.14 3.32
CA ALA A 13 2.84 3.60 4.66
C ALA A 13 4.28 3.84 5.14
N VAL A 14 4.43 4.67 6.16
CA VAL A 14 5.71 5.03 6.76
C VAL A 14 5.80 4.39 8.14
N GLY A 15 6.79 3.52 8.33
CA GLY A 15 7.14 2.93 9.61
C GLY A 15 8.34 3.63 10.25
N PRO A 16 8.79 3.15 11.43
CA PRO A 16 9.88 3.78 12.19
C PRO A 16 11.20 3.89 11.41
N SER A 17 11.45 2.96 10.49
CA SER A 17 12.67 2.90 9.68
C SER A 17 12.52 3.51 8.28
N GLY A 18 11.34 4.05 7.95
CA GLY A 18 11.03 4.64 6.64
C GLY A 18 9.83 4.00 5.95
N THR A 19 9.72 4.17 4.64
CA THR A 19 8.60 3.66 3.85
C THR A 19 8.57 2.13 3.83
N VAL A 20 7.52 1.55 4.37
CA VAL A 20 7.31 0.09 4.43
C VAL A 20 6.38 -0.43 3.33
N GLY A 21 5.65 0.47 2.66
CA GLY A 21 4.81 0.13 1.51
C GLY A 21 3.99 1.31 1.01
N SER A 22 3.18 1.07 -0.02
CA SER A 22 2.23 2.04 -0.55
C SER A 22 0.92 1.37 -0.98
N ILE A 23 -0.15 2.16 -0.99
CA ILE A 23 -1.49 1.75 -1.43
C ILE A 23 -1.88 2.70 -2.56
N HIS A 24 -2.14 2.14 -3.73
CA HIS A 24 -2.58 2.91 -4.89
C HIS A 24 -4.07 2.70 -5.10
N ARG A 25 -4.82 3.79 -5.31
CA ARG A 25 -6.20 3.70 -5.77
C ARG A 25 -6.23 3.31 -7.24
N THR A 26 -6.92 2.22 -7.55
CA THR A 26 -7.21 1.74 -8.90
C THR A 26 -8.72 1.85 -9.19
N ASP A 27 -9.13 1.56 -10.41
CA ASP A 27 -10.56 1.47 -10.77
C ASP A 27 -11.25 0.29 -10.06
N GLU A 28 -10.50 -0.80 -9.86
CA GLU A 28 -10.97 -2.04 -9.21
C GLU A 28 -10.94 -1.98 -7.68
N GLY A 29 -10.22 -1.02 -7.08
CA GLY A 29 -10.12 -0.86 -5.63
C GLY A 29 -8.81 -0.23 -5.15
N PHE A 30 -8.18 -0.86 -4.16
CA PHE A 30 -6.97 -0.40 -3.50
C PHE A 30 -5.88 -1.45 -3.62
N ALA A 31 -4.89 -1.18 -4.48
CA ALA A 31 -3.77 -2.07 -4.72
C ALA A 31 -2.63 -1.79 -3.71
N VAL A 32 -2.26 -2.80 -2.92
CA VAL A 32 -1.15 -2.69 -1.97
C VAL A 32 0.15 -3.11 -2.65
N ARG A 33 1.16 -2.24 -2.65
CA ARG A 33 2.54 -2.55 -3.08
C ARG A 33 3.48 -2.49 -1.89
N MET A 34 4.32 -3.52 -1.75
CA MET A 34 5.38 -3.56 -0.73
C MET A 34 6.71 -3.91 -1.38
N PRO A 35 7.81 -3.27 -0.96
CA PRO A 35 9.13 -3.51 -1.55
C PRO A 35 9.70 -4.89 -1.18
N SER A 36 9.25 -5.49 -0.09
CA SER A 36 9.71 -6.80 0.40
C SER A 36 9.02 -8.00 -0.27
N ARG A 37 7.99 -7.77 -1.08
CA ARG A 37 7.24 -8.83 -1.77
C ARG A 37 7.51 -8.70 -3.26
N ASP A 38 8.40 -9.54 -3.78
CA ASP A 38 8.80 -9.66 -5.20
C ASP A 38 7.63 -10.10 -6.11
N SER A 39 6.42 -10.23 -5.57
CA SER A 39 5.22 -10.57 -6.32
C SER A 39 4.62 -9.27 -6.86
N ASP A 40 4.91 -8.96 -8.12
CA ASP A 40 4.34 -7.84 -8.88
C ASP A 40 2.80 -7.79 -8.89
N GLU A 41 2.14 -8.86 -8.46
CA GLU A 41 0.70 -8.89 -8.15
C GLU A 41 0.44 -8.43 -6.70
N GLY A 42 0.43 -7.10 -6.52
CA GLY A 42 -0.12 -6.49 -5.31
C GLY A 42 -1.58 -6.89 -5.13
N ALA A 43 -1.97 -7.33 -3.93
CA ALA A 43 -3.35 -7.67 -3.65
C ALA A 43 -4.24 -6.41 -3.76
N VAL A 44 -5.34 -6.52 -4.51
CA VAL A 44 -6.34 -5.46 -4.66
C VAL A 44 -7.45 -5.69 -3.64
N PHE A 45 -7.73 -4.66 -2.85
CA PHE A 45 -8.75 -4.71 -1.81
C PHE A 45 -9.91 -3.77 -2.14
N PRO A 46 -11.15 -4.12 -1.76
CA PRO A 46 -12.33 -3.32 -2.08
C PRO A 46 -12.38 -1.99 -1.32
N THR A 47 -11.69 -1.88 -0.17
CA THR A 47 -11.69 -0.66 0.64
C THR A 47 -10.30 -0.32 1.19
N LEU A 48 -10.06 0.97 1.44
CA LEU A 48 -8.82 1.46 2.02
C LEU A 48 -8.53 0.84 3.39
N ALA A 49 -9.55 0.65 4.23
CA ALA A 49 -9.38 0.07 5.55
C ALA A 49 -8.82 -1.36 5.48
N VAL A 50 -9.37 -2.20 4.57
CA VAL A 50 -8.88 -3.56 4.35
C VAL A 50 -7.46 -3.53 3.78
N ALA A 51 -7.17 -2.63 2.84
CA ALA A 51 -5.82 -2.47 2.30
C ALA A 51 -4.79 -2.09 3.38
N LYS A 52 -5.13 -1.16 4.28
CA LYS A 52 -4.28 -0.76 5.42
C LYS A 52 -4.03 -1.93 6.37
N SER A 53 -5.09 -2.64 6.76
CA SER A 53 -4.97 -3.83 7.62
C SER A 53 -4.16 -4.94 6.96
N ALA A 54 -4.32 -5.17 5.66
CA ALA A 54 -3.55 -6.18 4.92
C ALA A 54 -2.07 -5.81 4.82
N LEU A 55 -1.75 -4.53 4.56
CA LEU A 55 -0.38 -4.04 4.59
C LEU A 55 0.22 -4.25 5.98
N PHE A 56 -0.47 -3.84 7.04
CA PHE A 56 -0.01 -4.02 8.42
C PHE A 56 0.21 -5.50 8.78
N ALA A 57 -0.74 -6.37 8.43
CA ALA A 57 -0.62 -7.82 8.66
C ALA A 57 0.59 -8.43 7.93
N ALA A 58 0.93 -7.89 6.76
CA ALA A 58 2.08 -8.36 5.99
C ALA A 58 3.44 -7.86 6.49
N LEU A 59 3.48 -6.82 7.34
CA LEU A 59 4.72 -6.41 8.03
C LEU A 59 5.20 -7.46 9.04
N GLY A 60 4.29 -8.33 9.48
CA GLY A 60 4.60 -9.43 10.39
C GLY A 60 4.44 -9.07 11.88
N PRO A 61 4.54 -10.08 12.75
CA PRO A 61 4.35 -9.90 14.19
C PRO A 61 5.45 -9.02 14.80
N GLY A 62 5.04 -8.01 15.57
CA GLY A 62 5.96 -7.08 16.23
C GLY A 62 6.29 -5.82 15.41
N ALA A 63 5.76 -5.70 14.20
CA ALA A 63 5.81 -4.44 13.48
C ALA A 63 4.86 -3.41 14.14
N ASP A 64 5.33 -2.17 14.27
CA ASP A 64 4.48 -1.06 14.66
C ASP A 64 3.49 -0.73 13.54
N TYR A 65 2.34 -0.19 13.95
CA TYR A 65 1.32 0.23 12.98
C TYR A 65 1.85 1.44 12.18
N PRO A 66 1.99 1.33 10.85
CA PRO A 66 2.57 2.40 10.06
C PRO A 66 1.61 3.58 9.91
N GLU A 67 2.18 4.76 9.74
CA GLU A 67 1.42 5.96 9.43
C GLU A 67 1.16 6.04 7.92
N PHE A 68 -0.11 6.21 7.55
CA PHE A 68 -0.53 6.27 6.16
C PHE A 68 -0.71 7.73 5.73
N HIS A 69 0.19 8.21 4.88
CA HIS A 69 0.17 9.58 4.37
C HIS A 69 -0.39 9.60 2.94
N GLU A 70 -1.42 10.40 2.69
CA GLU A 70 -1.96 10.61 1.35
C GLU A 70 -1.05 11.56 0.56
N HIS A 71 -0.71 11.19 -0.68
CA HIS A 71 0.21 11.90 -1.56
C HIS A 71 -0.34 12.00 -3.00
#